data_AF-A0A7X1ZIN5-F1
#
_entry.id   AF-A0A7X1ZIN5-F1
#
_cell.length_a   1.000
_cell.length_b   1.000
_cell.length_c   1.000
_cell.angle_alpha   90.00
_cell.angle_beta   90.00
_cell.angle_gamma   90.00
#
_symmetry.space_group_name_H-M   'P 1'
#
loop_
_entity.id
_entity.type
_entity.pdbx_description
1 polymer ?
#
loop_
_entity_poly.entity_id
_entity_poly.type
_entity_poly.pdbx_seq_one_letter_code
_entity_poly.pdbx_strand_id
1 'polypeptide(L)'
;VKPKQWMPGGEPMKVKKIDDYTIQLEFSVPHLTVIEVMSGYVLCAYPKHYVKKYHIKYNAKADEIAREEGYDHWWQAFQWHSADPTLGEDGEDLNRPTVKPWVLKKVDAAQNRYYERNPYYWKVDTAGNQLPYIDEVTLMSVATSEIVALKAMSGEITTAALGLDFSDYPVYKRNEEEGGYKICLYEPTGTGSAFSYAFNYTHKDPVLKKIFNDIRFRQATSLAINREEISKTVFFGKTSPYMASVPPTWTGFENWMATYYTEHNPQKANALLDEMGLKWDKEQNYRLKPDGKTLHIVAEYCLQWMGAYPVKVLELIKEHWAKIGIKVTIKQVTEHLNFERMAANEHDLCPWNTDGAAETLARANYPLRLMPPWHWADIAMGGPEWRRWYDTKGKEGEEPPEVIKRIFNLADEWLATSRTEEEKYRKLTNELIALNVKGLYLIGTVRAIPWPVIIRNDVRNAVREGGLWEYSTRPEQWFLRK
;
A
#
# COMPACT_ATOMS: atom_id res chain seq x y z
N VAL A 1 -22.24 -0.92 3.20
CA VAL A 1 -21.31 -0.57 4.33
C VAL A 1 -21.41 0.93 4.58
N LYS A 2 -21.41 1.38 5.85
CA LYS A 2 -21.43 2.81 6.16
C LYS A 2 -20.03 3.43 5.90
N PRO A 3 -19.92 4.61 5.28
CA PRO A 3 -18.64 5.17 4.88
C PRO A 3 -17.89 5.77 6.07
N LYS A 4 -17.04 4.97 6.74
CA LYS A 4 -16.34 5.35 7.99
C LYS A 4 -15.62 6.71 7.90
N GLN A 5 -14.93 7.00 6.78
CA GLN A 5 -14.21 8.25 6.54
C GLN A 5 -15.12 9.50 6.56
N TRP A 6 -16.39 9.35 6.21
CA TRP A 6 -17.39 10.43 6.19
C TRP A 6 -18.27 10.44 7.45
N MET A 7 -17.91 9.65 8.46
CA MET A 7 -18.64 9.54 9.73
C MET A 7 -17.76 9.79 10.96
N PRO A 8 -16.94 10.86 10.99
CA PRO A 8 -16.14 11.15 12.18
C PRO A 8 -17.10 11.36 13.37
N GLY A 9 -16.76 10.76 14.52
CA GLY A 9 -17.64 10.77 15.70
C GLY A 9 -18.85 9.83 15.63
N GLY A 10 -18.97 8.99 14.59
CA GLY A 10 -20.03 7.98 14.45
C GLY A 10 -21.31 8.49 13.77
N GLU A 11 -21.37 9.78 13.44
CA GLU A 11 -22.50 10.41 12.75
C GLU A 11 -22.12 10.77 11.30
N PRO A 12 -22.98 10.52 10.31
CA PRO A 12 -22.73 10.93 8.93
C PRO A 12 -22.56 12.44 8.79
N MET A 13 -21.52 12.83 8.06
CA MET A 13 -21.36 14.20 7.59
C MET A 13 -22.60 14.65 6.81
N LYS A 14 -23.03 15.89 7.06
CA LYS A 14 -24.12 16.53 6.33
C LYS A 14 -23.54 17.31 5.16
N VAL A 15 -24.12 17.13 3.97
CA VAL A 15 -23.84 17.97 2.81
C VAL A 15 -24.98 18.95 2.62
N LYS A 16 -24.66 20.24 2.55
CA LYS A 16 -25.59 21.29 2.16
C LYS A 16 -25.18 21.84 0.80
N LYS A 17 -26.09 21.78 -0.18
CA LYS A 17 -25.95 22.54 -1.42
C LYS A 17 -26.27 24.00 -1.09
N ILE A 18 -25.30 24.89 -1.21
CA ILE A 18 -25.50 26.33 -1.00
C ILE A 18 -26.04 26.95 -2.29
N ASP A 19 -25.40 26.64 -3.41
CA ASP A 19 -25.82 27.00 -4.76
C ASP A 19 -25.31 25.95 -5.78
N ASP A 20 -25.34 26.26 -7.07
CA ASP A 20 -24.93 25.32 -8.14
C ASP A 20 -23.44 24.98 -8.15
N TYR A 21 -22.58 25.83 -7.58
CA TYR A 21 -21.12 25.69 -7.58
C TYR A 21 -20.51 25.63 -6.17
N THR A 22 -21.34 25.73 -5.13
CA THR A 22 -20.90 25.75 -3.74
C THR A 22 -21.60 24.66 -2.92
N ILE A 23 -20.80 23.79 -2.29
CA ILE A 23 -21.25 22.84 -1.27
C ILE A 23 -20.61 23.16 0.08
N GLN A 24 -21.32 22.85 1.15
CA GLN A 24 -20.81 22.92 2.52
C GLN A 24 -20.88 21.52 3.14
N LEU A 25 -19.76 21.08 3.72
CA LEU A 25 -19.65 19.83 4.46
C LEU A 25 -19.65 20.15 5.96
N GLU A 26 -20.59 19.58 6.70
CA GLU A 26 -20.71 19.76 8.16
C GLU A 26 -20.47 18.43 8.87
N PHE A 27 -19.55 18.44 9.83
CA PHE A 27 -19.19 17.29 10.65
C PHE A 27 -19.63 17.52 12.10
N SER A 28 -20.03 16.45 12.80
CA SER A 28 -20.45 16.54 14.21
C SER A 28 -19.28 16.78 15.17
N VAL A 29 -18.06 16.52 14.72
CA VAL A 29 -16.79 16.73 15.42
C VAL A 29 -15.77 17.32 14.45
N PRO A 30 -14.70 17.98 14.95
CA PRO A 30 -13.59 18.40 14.09
C PRO A 30 -13.04 17.23 13.26
N HIS A 31 -12.95 17.40 11.94
CA HIS A 31 -12.47 16.38 11.01
C HIS A 31 -11.41 16.98 10.07
N LEU A 32 -10.24 17.28 10.62
CA LEU A 32 -9.18 17.99 9.91
C LEU A 32 -8.59 17.17 8.75
N THR A 33 -8.71 15.85 8.79
CA THR A 33 -8.23 14.95 7.74
C THR A 33 -9.12 14.92 6.50
N VAL A 34 -10.24 15.66 6.52
CA VAL A 34 -11.15 15.77 5.38
C VAL A 34 -10.42 16.28 4.14
N ILE A 35 -9.47 17.22 4.27
CA ILE A 35 -8.74 17.77 3.13
C ILE A 35 -7.96 16.68 2.40
N GLU A 36 -7.31 15.77 3.13
CA GLU A 36 -6.63 14.61 2.56
C GLU A 36 -7.62 13.63 1.91
N VAL A 37 -8.77 13.36 2.55
CA VAL A 37 -9.84 12.54 1.96
C VAL A 37 -10.35 13.14 0.65
N MET A 38 -10.54 14.47 0.61
CA MET A 38 -10.99 15.21 -0.58
C MET A 38 -9.92 15.32 -1.66
N SER A 39 -8.64 15.28 -1.29
CA SER A 39 -7.53 15.20 -2.25
C SER A 39 -7.49 13.85 -2.98
N GLY A 40 -8.11 12.82 -2.37
CA GLY A 40 -8.44 11.56 -3.02
C GLY A 40 -9.58 11.71 -4.04
N TYR A 41 -9.74 10.69 -4.88
CA TYR A 41 -10.54 10.78 -6.11
C TYR A 41 -12.09 10.78 -5.94
N VAL A 42 -12.64 10.95 -4.73
CA VAL A 42 -13.99 10.44 -4.40
C VAL A 42 -15.14 11.44 -4.62
N LEU A 43 -14.94 12.75 -4.42
CA LEU A 43 -16.07 13.69 -4.32
C LEU A 43 -16.80 13.98 -5.64
N CYS A 44 -16.13 13.80 -6.78
CA CYS A 44 -16.67 14.15 -8.10
C CYS A 44 -16.92 12.94 -9.01
N ALA A 45 -16.99 11.73 -8.44
CA ALA A 45 -17.03 10.49 -9.23
C ALA A 45 -18.42 10.12 -9.77
N TYR A 46 -19.52 10.66 -9.25
CA TYR A 46 -20.85 10.09 -9.52
C TYR A 46 -21.83 11.09 -10.17
N PRO A 47 -22.20 10.91 -11.46
CA PRO A 47 -23.09 11.82 -12.18
C PRO A 47 -24.56 11.64 -11.76
N LYS A 48 -25.02 12.39 -10.75
CA LYS A 48 -26.39 12.29 -10.18
C LYS A 48 -27.51 12.24 -11.24
N HIS A 49 -27.41 13.06 -12.28
CA HIS A 49 -28.44 13.12 -13.33
C HIS A 49 -28.62 11.79 -14.07
N TYR A 50 -27.57 10.99 -14.15
CA TYR A 50 -27.54 9.66 -14.75
C TYR A 50 -27.88 8.57 -13.71
N VAL A 51 -27.10 8.48 -12.63
CA VAL A 51 -27.19 7.35 -11.68
C VAL A 51 -28.46 7.33 -10.83
N LYS A 52 -29.21 8.44 -10.74
CA LYS A 52 -30.47 8.50 -10.00
C LYS A 52 -31.51 7.47 -10.48
N LYS A 53 -31.47 7.06 -11.75
CA LYS A 53 -32.42 6.07 -12.30
C LYS A 53 -32.25 4.69 -11.68
N TYR A 54 -31.05 4.36 -11.20
CA TYR A 54 -30.71 3.08 -10.58
C TYR A 54 -30.85 3.07 -9.05
N HIS A 55 -31.20 4.20 -8.43
CA HIS A 55 -31.17 4.34 -6.97
C HIS A 55 -32.58 4.42 -6.38
N ILE A 56 -32.92 3.51 -5.47
CA ILE A 56 -34.30 3.33 -4.94
C ILE A 56 -34.91 4.60 -4.33
N LYS A 57 -34.10 5.44 -3.67
CA LYS A 57 -34.52 6.74 -3.14
C LYS A 57 -35.11 7.70 -4.19
N TYR A 58 -34.62 7.64 -5.43
CA TYR A 58 -35.01 8.57 -6.50
C TYR A 58 -35.88 7.92 -7.57
N ASN A 59 -35.93 6.58 -7.62
CA ASN A 59 -36.75 5.82 -8.53
C ASN A 59 -37.31 4.58 -7.83
N ALA A 60 -38.63 4.56 -7.59
CA ALA A 60 -39.31 3.43 -6.95
C ALA A 60 -39.22 2.12 -7.79
N LYS A 61 -38.94 2.22 -9.09
CA LYS A 61 -38.75 1.08 -10.00
C LYS A 61 -37.30 0.61 -10.10
N ALA A 62 -36.39 1.10 -9.27
CA ALA A 62 -34.97 0.76 -9.38
C ALA A 62 -34.70 -0.76 -9.27
N ASP A 63 -35.46 -1.48 -8.44
CA ASP A 63 -35.37 -2.95 -8.36
C ASP A 63 -35.95 -3.65 -9.59
N GLU A 64 -36.96 -3.08 -10.26
CA GLU A 64 -37.48 -3.62 -11.51
C GLU A 64 -36.43 -3.49 -12.61
N ILE A 65 -35.85 -2.29 -12.77
CA ILE A 65 -34.77 -2.02 -13.73
C ILE A 65 -33.57 -2.93 -13.49
N ALA A 66 -33.16 -3.10 -12.22
CA ALA A 66 -32.05 -3.97 -11.89
C ALA A 66 -32.30 -5.43 -12.32
N ARG A 67 -33.52 -5.94 -12.12
CA ARG A 67 -33.89 -7.29 -12.58
C ARG A 67 -33.95 -7.41 -14.09
N GLU A 68 -34.43 -6.37 -14.79
CA GLU A 68 -34.39 -6.31 -16.26
C GLU A 68 -32.96 -6.37 -16.80
N GLU A 69 -32.00 -5.81 -16.06
CA GLU A 69 -30.56 -5.83 -16.37
C GLU A 69 -29.84 -7.09 -15.82
N GLY A 70 -30.55 -8.00 -15.15
CA GLY A 70 -29.99 -9.28 -14.65
C GLY A 70 -29.39 -9.24 -13.25
N TYR A 71 -29.66 -8.19 -12.47
CA TYR A 71 -29.27 -8.07 -11.07
C TYR A 71 -30.43 -8.41 -10.12
N ASP A 72 -30.13 -8.93 -8.92
CA ASP A 72 -31.15 -9.27 -7.92
C ASP A 72 -31.75 -8.03 -7.26
N HIS A 73 -30.93 -6.99 -7.09
CA HIS A 73 -31.26 -5.78 -6.34
C HIS A 73 -30.74 -4.50 -7.00
N TRP A 74 -31.46 -3.40 -6.80
CA TRP A 74 -31.10 -2.07 -7.32
C TRP A 74 -29.67 -1.63 -7.00
N TRP A 75 -29.14 -2.00 -5.83
CA TRP A 75 -27.83 -1.55 -5.39
C TRP A 75 -26.68 -2.20 -6.17
N GLN A 76 -26.89 -3.39 -6.76
CA GLN A 76 -25.91 -4.03 -7.65
C GLN A 76 -25.84 -3.28 -8.99
N ALA A 77 -27.00 -3.00 -9.60
CA ALA A 77 -27.09 -2.18 -10.82
C ALA A 77 -26.52 -0.78 -10.58
N PHE A 78 -26.90 -0.13 -9.47
CA PHE A 78 -26.35 1.16 -9.08
C PHE A 78 -24.83 1.12 -8.95
N GLN A 79 -24.26 0.11 -8.28
CA GLN A 79 -22.81 -0.04 -8.14
C GLN A 79 -22.13 -0.15 -9.50
N TRP A 80 -22.65 -0.99 -10.40
CA TRP A 80 -22.07 -1.18 -11.74
C TRP A 80 -22.16 0.10 -12.61
N HIS A 81 -23.32 0.75 -12.64
CA HIS A 81 -23.56 1.94 -13.46
C HIS A 81 -22.95 3.23 -12.89
N SER A 82 -22.68 3.27 -11.60
CA SER A 82 -22.01 4.40 -10.96
C SER A 82 -20.49 4.29 -11.01
N ALA A 83 -19.97 3.09 -11.18
CA ALA A 83 -18.54 2.81 -11.10
C ALA A 83 -17.72 3.54 -12.17
N ASP A 84 -16.59 4.09 -11.73
CA ASP A 84 -15.59 4.75 -12.55
C ASP A 84 -14.38 3.82 -12.76
N PRO A 85 -14.18 3.27 -13.97
CA PRO A 85 -13.05 2.38 -14.22
C PRO A 85 -11.70 3.09 -14.08
N THR A 86 -11.66 4.43 -14.15
CA THR A 86 -10.43 5.19 -13.89
C THR A 86 -10.04 5.23 -12.40
N LEU A 87 -10.92 4.76 -11.52
CA LEU A 87 -10.69 4.61 -10.08
C LEU A 87 -10.42 3.17 -9.67
N GLY A 88 -10.28 2.25 -10.63
CA GLY A 88 -10.13 0.82 -10.36
C GLY A 88 -11.43 0.14 -9.93
N GLU A 89 -12.59 0.75 -10.20
CA GLU A 89 -13.89 0.15 -9.95
C GLU A 89 -14.32 -0.73 -11.15
N ASP A 90 -15.03 -1.83 -10.89
CA ASP A 90 -15.39 -2.85 -11.89
C ASP A 90 -16.55 -2.47 -12.83
N GLY A 91 -16.73 -1.17 -13.12
CA GLY A 91 -17.79 -0.65 -13.98
C GLY A 91 -17.35 -0.37 -15.41
N GLU A 92 -18.10 -0.89 -16.39
CA GLU A 92 -17.82 -0.72 -17.82
C GLU A 92 -19.00 -0.12 -18.60
N ASP A 93 -19.86 0.62 -17.91
CA ASP A 93 -21.01 1.28 -18.53
C ASP A 93 -20.57 2.37 -19.52
N LEU A 94 -20.69 2.07 -20.82
CA LEU A 94 -20.35 2.97 -21.93
C LEU A 94 -21.20 4.25 -21.95
N ASN A 95 -22.35 4.27 -21.27
CA ASN A 95 -23.26 5.42 -21.23
C ASN A 95 -23.01 6.33 -20.01
N ARG A 96 -22.10 5.97 -19.11
CA ARG A 96 -21.83 6.75 -17.89
C ARG A 96 -21.15 8.09 -18.24
N PRO A 97 -21.77 9.24 -17.91
CA PRO A 97 -21.14 10.54 -18.09
C PRO A 97 -19.92 10.71 -17.18
N THR A 98 -18.89 11.41 -17.64
CA THR A 98 -17.65 11.60 -16.88
C THR A 98 -17.04 12.99 -17.07
N VAL A 99 -16.32 13.46 -16.04
CA VAL A 99 -15.52 14.69 -16.06
C VAL A 99 -14.02 14.42 -16.30
N LYS A 100 -13.67 13.16 -16.59
CA LYS A 100 -12.30 12.68 -16.86
C LYS A 100 -11.84 13.06 -18.27
N PRO A 101 -10.52 13.06 -18.56
CA PRO A 101 -9.99 13.47 -19.87
C PRO A 101 -10.41 12.59 -21.04
N TRP A 102 -10.69 11.30 -20.80
CA TRP A 102 -11.19 10.38 -21.81
C TRP A 102 -12.45 9.64 -21.32
N VAL A 103 -13.29 9.23 -22.25
CA VAL A 103 -14.57 8.54 -22.04
C VAL A 103 -14.46 7.12 -22.60
N LEU A 104 -14.89 6.11 -21.83
CA LEU A 104 -14.92 4.72 -22.29
C LEU A 104 -15.97 4.58 -23.41
N LYS A 105 -15.58 4.01 -24.55
CA LYS A 105 -16.43 3.87 -25.74
C LYS A 105 -16.68 2.44 -26.15
N LYS A 106 -15.76 1.54 -25.83
CA LYS A 106 -15.86 0.14 -26.20
C LYS A 106 -15.06 -0.72 -25.25
N VAL A 107 -15.61 -1.89 -24.95
CA VAL A 107 -14.87 -3.04 -24.41
C VAL A 107 -15.02 -4.17 -25.41
N ASP A 108 -13.92 -4.79 -25.83
CA ASP A 108 -13.96 -5.90 -26.79
C ASP A 108 -14.02 -7.28 -26.11
N ALA A 109 -14.10 -8.34 -26.92
CA ALA A 109 -14.12 -9.71 -26.44
C ALA A 109 -12.83 -10.14 -25.70
N ALA A 110 -11.72 -9.44 -25.93
CA ALA A 110 -10.45 -9.64 -25.24
C ALA A 110 -10.34 -8.76 -23.97
N GLN A 111 -11.41 -8.04 -23.61
CA GLN A 111 -11.46 -7.10 -22.48
C GLN A 111 -10.53 -5.88 -22.63
N ASN A 112 -10.12 -5.55 -23.86
CA ASN A 112 -9.46 -4.28 -24.14
C ASN A 112 -10.46 -3.15 -23.98
N ARG A 113 -10.06 -2.06 -23.33
CA ARG A 113 -10.89 -0.88 -23.13
C ARG A 113 -10.41 0.26 -24.01
N TYR A 114 -11.31 0.80 -24.82
CA TYR A 114 -11.04 1.86 -25.77
C TYR A 114 -11.70 3.15 -25.30
N TYR A 115 -10.90 4.21 -25.20
CA TYR A 115 -11.32 5.51 -24.74
C TYR A 115 -11.08 6.57 -25.79
N GLU A 116 -12.02 7.51 -25.90
CA GLU A 116 -11.91 8.70 -26.76
C GLU A 116 -11.85 9.96 -25.89
N ARG A 117 -11.25 11.02 -26.42
CA ARG A 117 -11.16 12.32 -25.74
C ARG A 117 -12.54 12.79 -25.28
N ASN A 118 -12.60 13.36 -24.09
CA ASN A 118 -13.81 13.98 -23.58
C ASN A 118 -13.95 15.39 -24.20
N PRO A 119 -14.94 15.63 -25.09
CA PRO A 119 -15.13 16.95 -25.71
C PRO A 119 -15.54 18.02 -24.70
N TYR A 120 -15.95 17.63 -23.48
CA TYR A 120 -16.29 18.53 -22.38
C TYR A 120 -15.21 18.56 -21.29
N TYR A 121 -13.99 18.09 -21.55
CA TYR A 121 -12.93 18.18 -20.57
C TYR A 121 -12.61 19.65 -20.29
N TRP A 122 -12.54 19.97 -19.00
CA TRP A 122 -12.59 21.33 -18.48
C TRP A 122 -11.21 21.97 -18.30
N LYS A 123 -10.13 21.26 -18.61
CA LYS A 123 -8.76 21.76 -18.51
C LYS A 123 -8.26 22.21 -19.88
N VAL A 124 -7.56 23.35 -19.88
CA VAL A 124 -6.84 23.90 -21.03
C VAL A 124 -5.37 24.08 -20.68
N ASP A 125 -4.51 24.08 -21.68
CA ASP A 125 -3.12 24.53 -21.49
C ASP A 125 -3.02 26.07 -21.46
N THR A 126 -1.81 26.59 -21.30
CA THR A 126 -1.55 28.05 -21.25
C THR A 126 -1.82 28.79 -22.56
N ALA A 127 -1.93 28.07 -23.68
CA ALA A 127 -2.26 28.63 -24.99
C ALA A 127 -3.77 28.51 -25.31
N GLY A 128 -4.57 27.92 -24.43
CA GLY A 128 -6.00 27.71 -24.60
C GLY A 128 -6.36 26.44 -25.38
N ASN A 129 -5.41 25.53 -25.63
CA ASN A 129 -5.73 24.24 -26.22
C ASN A 129 -6.48 23.38 -25.20
N GLN A 130 -7.65 22.88 -25.58
CA GLN A 130 -8.42 21.96 -24.73
C GLN A 130 -7.69 20.62 -24.63
N LEU A 131 -7.44 20.17 -23.39
CA LEU A 131 -6.88 18.86 -23.11
C LEU A 131 -7.97 17.77 -23.23
N PRO A 132 -7.59 16.49 -23.38
CA PRO A 132 -6.24 15.97 -23.58
C PRO A 132 -5.67 16.26 -24.99
N TYR A 133 -4.34 16.22 -25.14
CA TYR A 133 -3.74 16.27 -26.49
C TYR A 133 -3.87 14.95 -27.26
N ILE A 134 -3.85 13.82 -26.56
CA ILE A 134 -4.05 12.49 -27.15
C ILE A 134 -5.56 12.26 -27.34
N ASP A 135 -5.97 11.93 -28.57
CA ASP A 135 -7.37 11.73 -28.92
C ASP A 135 -7.93 10.40 -28.41
N GLU A 136 -7.14 9.32 -28.47
CA GLU A 136 -7.58 7.96 -28.15
C GLU A 136 -6.59 7.26 -27.22
N VAL A 137 -7.12 6.52 -26.25
CA VAL A 137 -6.33 5.68 -25.34
C VAL A 137 -6.90 4.28 -25.37
N THR A 138 -6.03 3.28 -25.55
CA THR A 138 -6.38 1.87 -25.43
C THR A 138 -5.69 1.30 -24.19
N LEU A 139 -6.48 0.75 -23.27
CA LEU A 139 -5.98 -0.09 -22.19
C LEU A 139 -6.07 -1.55 -22.67
N MET A 140 -4.91 -2.15 -22.95
CA MET A 140 -4.86 -3.53 -23.41
C MET A 140 -4.95 -4.49 -22.21
N SER A 141 -5.85 -5.47 -22.30
CA SER A 141 -5.91 -6.57 -21.35
C SER A 141 -4.96 -7.67 -21.81
N VAL A 142 -4.08 -8.12 -20.93
CA VAL A 142 -3.10 -9.17 -21.21
C VAL A 142 -3.07 -10.18 -20.08
N ALA A 143 -2.80 -11.43 -20.42
CA ALA A 143 -2.91 -12.54 -19.48
C ALA A 143 -1.82 -12.54 -18.39
N THR A 144 -0.63 -12.00 -18.68
CA THR A 144 0.51 -12.03 -17.75
C THR A 144 1.40 -10.79 -17.85
N SER A 145 2.16 -10.53 -16.79
CA SER A 145 3.15 -9.45 -16.70
C SER A 145 4.27 -9.58 -17.75
N GLU A 146 4.65 -10.80 -18.12
CA GLU A 146 5.67 -11.04 -19.15
C GLU A 146 5.21 -10.53 -20.53
N ILE A 147 3.91 -10.64 -20.82
CA ILE A 147 3.32 -10.09 -22.06
C ILE A 147 3.32 -8.56 -22.01
N VAL A 148 3.02 -7.94 -20.86
CA VAL A 148 3.14 -6.47 -20.68
C VAL A 148 4.56 -6.03 -21.02
N ALA A 149 5.56 -6.68 -20.40
CA ALA A 149 6.96 -6.37 -20.60
C ALA A 149 7.38 -6.52 -22.07
N LEU A 150 7.00 -7.62 -22.73
CA LEU A 150 7.33 -7.84 -24.14
C LEU A 150 6.75 -6.76 -25.06
N LYS A 151 5.47 -6.42 -24.91
CA LYS A 151 4.80 -5.38 -25.71
C LYS A 151 5.38 -3.99 -25.45
N ALA A 152 5.77 -3.71 -24.21
CA ALA A 152 6.44 -2.45 -23.85
C ALA A 152 7.82 -2.37 -24.51
N MET A 153 8.60 -3.45 -24.44
CA MET A 153 9.96 -3.49 -25.00
C MET A 153 9.97 -3.49 -26.54
N SER A 154 8.95 -4.01 -27.20
CA SER A 154 8.83 -3.98 -28.66
C SER A 154 8.31 -2.64 -29.21
N GLY A 155 7.91 -1.71 -28.33
CA GLY A 155 7.31 -0.43 -28.71
C GLY A 155 5.84 -0.51 -29.18
N GLU A 156 5.20 -1.69 -29.04
CA GLU A 156 3.79 -1.90 -29.38
C GLU A 156 2.86 -1.07 -28.49
N ILE A 157 3.24 -0.85 -27.23
CA ILE A 157 2.54 0.06 -26.32
C ILE A 157 3.35 1.32 -26.03
N THR A 158 2.63 2.43 -25.91
CA THR A 158 3.20 3.77 -25.70
C THR A 158 3.82 3.95 -24.32
N THR A 159 3.22 3.32 -23.30
CA THR A 159 3.71 3.35 -21.92
C THR A 159 3.28 2.09 -21.19
N ALA A 160 4.11 1.62 -20.26
CA ALA A 160 3.80 0.54 -19.33
C ALA A 160 4.36 0.87 -17.95
N ALA A 161 3.56 0.64 -16.92
CA ALA A 161 3.95 0.90 -15.55
C ALA A 161 3.47 -0.23 -14.64
N LEU A 162 2.15 -0.48 -14.62
CA LEU A 162 1.58 -1.68 -14.02
C LEU A 162 1.99 -2.92 -14.81
N GLY A 163 2.33 -4.01 -14.12
CA GLY A 163 2.75 -5.27 -14.72
C GLY A 163 4.23 -5.37 -15.08
N LEU A 164 5.05 -4.34 -14.80
CA LEU A 164 6.51 -4.43 -14.91
C LEU A 164 7.12 -4.85 -13.56
N ASP A 165 8.08 -5.78 -13.57
CA ASP A 165 8.79 -6.22 -12.37
C ASP A 165 10.20 -5.62 -12.34
N PHE A 166 10.62 -5.13 -11.18
CA PHE A 166 11.96 -4.54 -11.03
C PHE A 166 13.08 -5.56 -11.29
N SER A 167 12.83 -6.86 -11.08
CA SER A 167 13.76 -7.95 -11.36
C SER A 167 14.21 -7.98 -12.83
N ASP A 168 13.37 -7.48 -13.73
CA ASP A 168 13.62 -7.43 -15.17
C ASP A 168 14.26 -6.10 -15.62
N TYR A 169 14.53 -5.17 -14.70
CA TYR A 169 15.14 -3.88 -15.00
C TYR A 169 16.39 -3.98 -15.91
N PRO A 170 17.33 -4.92 -15.70
CA PRO A 170 18.49 -5.05 -16.61
C PRO A 170 18.10 -5.38 -18.06
N VAL A 171 17.02 -6.13 -18.26
CA VAL A 171 16.50 -6.48 -19.59
C VAL A 171 15.86 -5.25 -20.23
N TYR A 172 15.01 -4.53 -19.50
CA TYR A 172 14.43 -3.27 -19.97
C TYR A 172 15.54 -2.27 -20.33
N LYS A 173 16.58 -2.19 -19.51
CA LYS A 173 17.68 -1.25 -19.72
C LYS A 173 18.49 -1.57 -20.98
N ARG A 174 18.74 -2.85 -21.26
CA ARG A 174 19.52 -3.28 -22.43
C ARG A 174 18.79 -3.05 -23.75
N ASN A 175 17.46 -3.11 -23.74
CA ASN A 175 16.63 -3.02 -24.94
C ASN A 175 16.08 -1.61 -25.22
N GLU A 176 16.49 -0.56 -24.48
CA GLU A 176 15.99 0.82 -24.66
C GLU A 176 16.18 1.34 -26.10
N GLU A 177 17.36 1.10 -26.68
CA GLU A 177 17.71 1.61 -28.01
C GLU A 177 16.94 0.89 -29.12
N GLU A 178 17.00 -0.45 -29.13
CA GLU A 178 16.30 -1.29 -30.12
C GLU A 178 14.78 -1.13 -30.05
N GLY A 179 14.22 -1.06 -28.84
CA GLY A 179 12.79 -0.92 -28.61
C GLY A 179 12.25 0.51 -28.77
N GLY A 180 13.12 1.51 -28.95
CA GLY A 180 12.69 2.90 -29.11
C GLY A 180 11.97 3.48 -27.89
N TYR A 181 12.41 3.14 -26.67
CA TYR A 181 11.82 3.63 -25.42
C TYR A 181 12.87 4.05 -24.39
N LYS A 182 12.37 4.59 -23.27
CA LYS A 182 13.16 4.83 -22.06
C LYS A 182 12.58 4.04 -20.89
N ILE A 183 13.41 3.31 -20.15
CA ILE A 183 13.05 2.82 -18.83
C ILE A 183 13.29 3.95 -17.81
N CYS A 184 12.20 4.41 -17.22
CA CYS A 184 12.15 5.42 -16.17
C CYS A 184 11.96 4.73 -14.83
N LEU A 185 12.68 5.19 -13.81
CA LEU A 185 12.59 4.67 -12.45
C LEU A 185 11.85 5.71 -11.61
N TYR A 186 10.62 5.41 -11.23
CA TYR A 186 9.78 6.31 -10.45
C TYR A 186 9.97 6.03 -8.97
N GLU A 187 10.38 7.04 -8.22
CA GLU A 187 10.63 6.91 -6.79
C GLU A 187 9.32 6.66 -6.04
N PRO A 188 9.33 5.71 -5.08
CA PRO A 188 8.21 5.53 -4.18
C PRO A 188 8.21 6.66 -3.15
N THR A 189 7.05 7.28 -2.98
CA THR A 189 6.80 8.36 -2.01
C THR A 189 5.89 7.94 -0.88
N GLY A 190 5.14 6.86 -1.08
CA GLY A 190 4.25 6.23 -0.12
C GLY A 190 4.77 4.90 0.40
N THR A 191 6.04 4.56 0.15
CA THR A 191 6.66 3.31 0.64
C THR A 191 8.02 3.61 1.25
N GLY A 192 8.25 3.24 2.51
CA GLY A 192 9.54 3.33 3.18
C GLY A 192 10.50 2.19 2.83
N SER A 193 10.08 0.94 3.04
CA SER A 193 10.87 -0.28 2.77
C SER A 193 10.24 -1.15 1.68
N ALA A 194 11.07 -1.66 0.77
CA ALA A 194 10.64 -2.59 -0.28
C ALA A 194 10.18 -3.92 0.30
N PHE A 195 10.78 -4.31 1.42
CA PHE A 195 10.45 -5.55 2.10
C PHE A 195 10.67 -5.38 3.60
N SER A 196 9.62 -5.64 4.35
CA SER A 196 9.56 -5.56 5.80
C SER A 196 8.81 -6.77 6.35
N TYR A 197 8.87 -6.94 7.67
CA TYR A 197 8.07 -7.95 8.36
C TYR A 197 7.65 -7.49 9.74
N ALA A 198 6.52 -8.00 10.21
CA ALA A 198 6.11 -7.95 11.61
C ALA A 198 5.92 -9.37 12.13
N PHE A 199 6.21 -9.55 13.43
CA PHE A 199 5.82 -10.76 14.14
C PHE A 199 4.39 -10.62 14.64
N ASN A 200 3.72 -11.74 14.87
CA ASN A 200 2.43 -11.72 15.50
C ASN A 200 2.53 -11.51 17.02
N TYR A 201 2.38 -10.27 17.49
CA TYR A 201 2.51 -9.94 18.91
C TYR A 201 1.37 -10.44 19.80
N THR A 202 0.26 -10.89 19.22
CA THR A 202 -0.88 -11.48 19.92
C THR A 202 -1.04 -12.96 19.56
N HIS A 203 0.06 -13.63 19.24
CA HIS A 203 0.08 -15.01 18.77
C HIS A 203 -0.67 -15.98 19.71
N LYS A 204 -1.40 -16.95 19.13
CA LYS A 204 -2.19 -17.95 19.89
C LYS A 204 -1.31 -18.91 20.71
N ASP A 205 -0.12 -19.26 20.22
CA ASP A 205 0.91 -19.94 21.02
C ASP A 205 1.54 -18.94 22.01
N PRO A 206 1.34 -19.11 23.34
CA PRO A 206 1.84 -18.19 24.35
C PRO A 206 3.38 -18.14 24.43
N VAL A 207 4.08 -19.21 24.00
CA VAL A 207 5.55 -19.26 24.00
C VAL A 207 6.10 -18.37 22.88
N LEU A 208 5.57 -18.50 21.66
CA LEU A 208 5.93 -17.61 20.55
C LEU A 208 5.53 -16.18 20.84
N LYS A 209 4.33 -15.96 21.40
CA LYS A 209 3.88 -14.63 21.84
C LYS A 209 4.88 -13.97 22.78
N LYS A 210 5.37 -14.69 23.79
CA LYS A 210 6.39 -14.17 24.72
C LYS A 210 7.70 -13.84 24.01
N ILE A 211 8.16 -14.70 23.11
CA ILE A 211 9.40 -14.48 22.33
C ILE A 211 9.27 -13.24 21.44
N PHE A 212 8.16 -13.12 20.69
CA PHE A 212 7.95 -12.02 19.73
C PHE A 212 7.76 -10.66 20.43
N ASN A 213 7.23 -10.65 21.66
CA ASN A 213 7.10 -9.44 22.46
C ASN A 213 8.42 -8.99 23.12
N ASP A 214 9.42 -9.87 23.27
CA ASP A 214 10.74 -9.47 23.76
C ASP A 214 11.49 -8.66 22.68
N ILE A 215 11.84 -7.41 23.02
CA ILE A 215 12.55 -6.52 22.09
C ILE A 215 13.91 -7.10 21.66
N ARG A 216 14.58 -7.88 22.52
CA ARG A 216 15.87 -8.51 22.19
C ARG A 216 15.74 -9.48 21.03
N PHE A 217 14.60 -10.15 20.91
CA PHE A 217 14.31 -11.02 19.77
C PHE A 217 14.27 -10.22 18.47
N ARG A 218 13.53 -9.11 18.47
CA ARG A 218 13.37 -8.22 17.31
C ARG A 218 14.69 -7.54 16.92
N GLN A 219 15.49 -7.16 17.92
CA GLN A 219 16.84 -6.66 17.75
C GLN A 219 17.73 -7.72 17.10
N ALA A 220 17.73 -8.96 17.62
CA ALA A 220 18.54 -10.06 17.08
C ALA A 220 18.17 -10.40 15.64
N THR A 221 16.88 -10.52 15.33
CA THR A 221 16.41 -10.84 13.97
C THR A 221 16.70 -9.73 12.98
N SER A 222 16.72 -8.47 13.43
CA SER A 222 17.15 -7.35 12.59
C SER A 222 18.66 -7.37 12.34
N LEU A 223 19.48 -7.54 13.38
CA LEU A 223 20.95 -7.56 13.28
C LEU A 223 21.49 -8.73 12.46
N ALA A 224 20.77 -9.84 12.41
CA ALA A 224 21.17 -10.99 11.63
C ALA A 224 21.09 -10.74 10.11
N ILE A 225 20.29 -9.77 9.66
CA ILE A 225 20.02 -9.57 8.22
C ILE A 225 21.15 -8.78 7.56
N ASN A 226 21.76 -9.37 6.54
CA ASN A 226 22.71 -8.69 5.68
C ASN A 226 21.98 -7.89 4.58
N ARG A 227 21.63 -6.65 4.89
CA ARG A 227 20.86 -5.77 4.00
C ARG A 227 21.64 -5.32 2.75
N GLU A 228 22.97 -5.23 2.86
CA GLU A 228 23.86 -4.94 1.73
C GLU A 228 23.87 -6.08 0.71
N GLU A 229 23.88 -7.33 1.18
CA GLU A 229 23.73 -8.50 0.32
C GLU A 229 22.37 -8.54 -0.36
N ILE A 230 21.28 -8.28 0.38
CA ILE A 230 19.93 -8.19 -0.19
C ILE A 230 19.89 -7.12 -1.29
N SER A 231 20.43 -5.92 -1.03
CA SER A 231 20.49 -4.84 -2.03
C SER A 231 21.23 -5.27 -3.30
N LYS A 232 22.42 -5.87 -3.17
CA LYS A 232 23.25 -6.25 -4.32
C LYS A 232 22.66 -7.43 -5.10
N THR A 233 22.21 -8.47 -4.41
CA THR A 233 21.78 -9.74 -5.01
C THR A 233 20.37 -9.68 -5.58
N VAL A 234 19.45 -8.99 -4.89
CA VAL A 234 18.03 -8.94 -5.30
C VAL A 234 17.71 -7.68 -6.10
N PHE A 235 18.32 -6.55 -5.74
CA PHE A 235 17.96 -5.24 -6.28
C PHE A 235 19.11 -4.55 -7.03
N PHE A 236 20.14 -5.30 -7.42
CA PHE A 236 21.25 -4.82 -8.26
C PHE A 236 21.98 -3.58 -7.71
N GLY A 237 22.00 -3.39 -6.38
CA GLY A 237 22.60 -2.23 -5.72
C GLY A 237 21.81 -0.93 -5.89
N LYS A 238 20.53 -0.99 -6.30
CA LYS A 238 19.65 0.17 -6.51
C LYS A 238 18.85 0.59 -5.29
N THR A 239 19.11 -0.03 -4.15
CA THR A 239 18.51 0.30 -2.86
C THR A 239 19.57 0.30 -1.78
N SER A 240 19.24 0.79 -0.59
CA SER A 240 20.14 0.84 0.56
C SER A 240 19.49 0.14 1.76
N PRO A 241 20.28 -0.30 2.75
CA PRO A 241 19.75 -0.71 4.04
C PRO A 241 18.78 0.33 4.58
N TYR A 242 17.62 -0.12 5.06
CA TYR A 242 16.59 0.76 5.58
C TYR A 242 15.73 0.01 6.58
N MET A 243 15.48 0.65 7.70
CA MET A 243 14.51 0.22 8.68
C MET A 243 13.11 0.52 8.13
N ALA A 244 12.09 -0.28 8.44
CA ALA A 244 10.72 -0.07 7.93
C ALA A 244 9.99 1.11 8.60
N SER A 245 10.71 2.20 8.85
CA SER A 245 10.17 3.50 9.22
C SER A 245 9.35 4.11 8.07
N VAL A 246 8.64 5.18 8.40
CA VAL A 246 8.01 6.05 7.40
C VAL A 246 9.03 6.67 6.45
N PRO A 247 8.64 7.02 5.20
CA PRO A 247 9.51 7.73 4.26
C PRO A 247 10.14 9.00 4.86
N PRO A 248 11.35 9.40 4.42
CA PRO A 248 12.01 10.62 4.90
C PRO A 248 11.24 11.92 4.64
N THR A 249 10.19 11.88 3.81
CA THR A 249 9.31 13.01 3.51
C THR A 249 8.31 13.31 4.65
N TRP A 250 8.22 12.44 5.66
CA TRP A 250 7.34 12.67 6.81
C TRP A 250 7.81 13.82 7.70
N THR A 251 6.84 14.59 8.16
CA THR A 251 7.04 15.56 9.23
C THR A 251 7.53 14.85 10.49
N GLY A 252 8.59 15.37 11.11
CA GLY A 252 9.14 14.78 12.34
C GLY A 252 9.99 13.53 12.14
N PHE A 253 10.24 13.11 10.89
CA PHE A 253 11.25 12.10 10.60
C PHE A 253 12.66 12.59 10.95
N GLU A 254 13.49 11.71 11.52
CA GLU A 254 14.89 11.99 11.85
C GLU A 254 15.79 10.90 11.24
N ASN A 255 16.99 11.28 10.78
CA ASN A 255 17.88 10.38 10.03
C ASN A 255 18.23 9.08 10.76
N TRP A 256 18.34 9.09 12.10
CA TRP A 256 18.63 7.87 12.86
C TRP A 256 17.54 6.81 12.72
N MET A 257 16.31 7.21 12.40
CA MET A 257 15.18 6.30 12.24
C MET A 257 15.33 5.40 11.01
N ALA A 258 15.97 5.90 9.94
CA ALA A 258 16.22 5.14 8.72
C ALA A 258 17.10 3.91 8.93
N THR A 259 18.02 3.96 9.90
CA THR A 259 19.09 2.97 10.04
C THR A 259 19.12 2.29 11.40
N TYR A 260 18.11 2.51 12.24
CA TYR A 260 17.99 1.91 13.56
C TYR A 260 18.01 0.37 13.48
N TYR A 261 19.01 -0.26 14.10
CA TYR A 261 19.23 -1.73 14.07
C TYR A 261 19.35 -2.33 12.66
N THR A 262 19.84 -1.55 11.69
CA THR A 262 20.06 -2.04 10.31
C THR A 262 21.45 -2.62 10.09
N GLU A 263 22.37 -2.47 11.03
CA GLU A 263 23.71 -3.04 10.94
C GLU A 263 23.68 -4.58 10.91
N HIS A 264 24.58 -5.20 10.16
CA HIS A 264 24.71 -6.66 10.11
C HIS A 264 25.71 -7.13 11.17
N ASN A 265 25.21 -7.70 12.26
CA ASN A 265 26.00 -8.21 13.37
C ASN A 265 25.42 -9.52 13.94
N PRO A 266 25.65 -10.67 13.27
CA PRO A 266 25.17 -11.98 13.73
C PRO A 266 25.71 -12.39 15.11
N GLN A 267 26.87 -11.90 15.52
CA GLN A 267 27.45 -12.19 16.83
C GLN A 267 26.63 -11.54 17.95
N LYS A 268 26.30 -10.26 17.81
CA LYS A 268 25.43 -9.54 18.75
C LYS A 268 24.00 -10.12 18.73
N ALA A 269 23.52 -10.52 17.56
CA ALA A 269 22.24 -11.22 17.45
C ALA A 269 22.23 -12.53 18.26
N ASN A 270 23.26 -13.36 18.14
CA ASN A 270 23.39 -14.59 18.94
C ASN A 270 23.41 -14.30 20.44
N ALA A 271 24.19 -13.32 20.89
CA ALA A 271 24.28 -12.94 22.30
C ALA A 271 22.91 -12.53 22.87
N LEU A 272 22.13 -11.74 22.14
CA LEU A 272 20.77 -11.36 22.54
C LEU A 272 19.83 -12.56 22.69
N LEU A 273 19.93 -13.55 21.80
CA LEU A 273 19.14 -14.78 21.90
C LEU A 273 19.61 -15.69 23.06
N ASP A 274 20.91 -15.68 23.38
CA ASP A 274 21.46 -16.35 24.55
C ASP A 274 20.96 -15.73 25.86
N GLU A 275 20.92 -14.39 25.94
CA GLU A 275 20.36 -13.64 27.08
C GLU A 275 18.85 -13.88 27.28
N MET A 276 18.14 -14.25 26.21
CA MET A 276 16.75 -14.69 26.30
C MET A 276 16.61 -16.13 26.82
N GLY A 277 17.69 -16.90 26.88
CA GLY A 277 17.70 -18.30 27.27
C GLY A 277 17.28 -19.27 26.16
N LEU A 278 17.31 -18.84 24.89
CA LEU A 278 16.96 -19.67 23.73
C LEU A 278 18.13 -20.60 23.36
N LYS A 279 18.29 -21.70 24.09
CA LYS A 279 19.42 -22.63 23.95
C LYS A 279 19.42 -23.32 22.58
N TRP A 280 20.61 -23.65 22.07
CA TRP A 280 20.76 -24.54 20.91
C TRP A 280 20.31 -25.96 21.21
N ASP A 281 19.87 -26.68 20.18
CA ASP A 281 19.71 -28.13 20.20
C ASP A 281 21.08 -28.83 20.34
N LYS A 282 21.07 -30.16 20.50
CA LYS A 282 22.30 -30.93 20.77
C LYS A 282 23.26 -30.90 19.58
N GLU A 283 22.71 -30.85 18.39
CA GLU A 283 23.42 -30.86 17.11
C GLU A 283 23.90 -29.45 16.70
N GLN A 284 23.55 -28.41 17.46
CA GLN A 284 23.78 -26.99 17.14
C GLN A 284 23.22 -26.54 15.78
N ASN A 285 22.09 -27.13 15.37
CA ASN A 285 21.40 -26.73 14.15
C ASN A 285 20.46 -25.54 14.40
N TYR A 286 19.63 -25.64 15.44
CA TYR A 286 18.63 -24.61 15.74
C TYR A 286 18.48 -24.39 17.25
N ARG A 287 18.01 -23.20 17.62
CA ARG A 287 17.60 -22.87 18.97
C ARG A 287 16.26 -23.51 19.31
N LEU A 288 16.07 -23.77 20.59
CA LEU A 288 14.86 -24.30 21.18
C LEU A 288 14.09 -23.17 21.87
N LYS A 289 12.78 -23.23 21.75
CA LYS A 289 11.85 -22.49 22.60
C LYS A 289 11.99 -22.96 24.06
N PRO A 290 11.52 -22.17 25.04
CA PRO A 290 11.49 -22.58 26.45
C PRO A 290 10.76 -23.89 26.74
N ASP A 291 9.85 -24.33 25.85
CA ASP A 291 9.14 -25.61 25.95
C ASP A 291 9.95 -26.81 25.39
N GLY A 292 11.18 -26.59 24.97
CA GLY A 292 12.09 -27.61 24.43
C GLY A 292 11.88 -27.96 22.95
N LYS A 293 10.87 -27.38 22.28
CA LYS A 293 10.66 -27.57 20.84
C LYS A 293 11.54 -26.62 20.04
N THR A 294 11.88 -26.97 18.81
CA THR A 294 12.61 -26.06 17.90
C THR A 294 11.90 -24.72 17.78
N LEU A 295 12.68 -23.63 17.79
CA LEU A 295 12.24 -22.30 17.41
C LEU A 295 12.07 -22.26 15.90
N HIS A 296 10.83 -22.43 15.48
CA HIS A 296 10.42 -22.49 14.09
C HIS A 296 9.39 -21.39 13.83
N ILE A 297 9.58 -20.68 12.72
CA ILE A 297 8.74 -19.56 12.29
C ILE A 297 8.31 -19.84 10.84
N VAL A 298 7.01 -19.68 10.57
CA VAL A 298 6.46 -19.73 9.22
C VAL A 298 6.30 -18.30 8.69
N ALA A 299 6.97 -18.01 7.58
CA ALA A 299 6.83 -16.77 6.81
C ALA A 299 5.84 -17.01 5.66
N GLU A 300 4.61 -16.53 5.81
CA GLU A 300 3.55 -16.67 4.80
C GLU A 300 3.46 -15.41 3.93
N TYR A 301 3.53 -15.55 2.60
CA TYR A 301 3.49 -14.41 1.67
C TYR A 301 2.65 -14.68 0.42
N CYS A 302 2.27 -13.61 -0.28
CA CYS A 302 1.64 -13.65 -1.61
C CYS A 302 2.40 -12.72 -2.58
N LEU A 303 2.15 -12.84 -3.90
CA LEU A 303 2.93 -12.13 -4.94
C LEU A 303 2.27 -10.83 -5.42
N GLN A 304 0.96 -10.72 -5.28
CA GLN A 304 0.10 -9.71 -5.92
C GLN A 304 0.58 -8.27 -5.67
N TRP A 305 1.08 -7.99 -4.46
CA TRP A 305 1.42 -6.63 -4.01
C TRP A 305 2.91 -6.33 -3.98
N MET A 306 3.75 -7.34 -4.13
CA MET A 306 5.20 -7.22 -3.96
C MET A 306 5.98 -7.81 -5.15
N GLY A 307 5.33 -8.30 -6.19
CA GLY A 307 5.99 -8.91 -7.35
C GLY A 307 6.75 -10.19 -6.99
N ALA A 308 7.78 -10.51 -7.78
CA ALA A 308 8.52 -11.77 -7.65
C ALA A 308 9.70 -11.72 -6.67
N TYR A 309 10.18 -10.55 -6.26
CA TYR A 309 11.34 -10.42 -5.37
C TYR A 309 11.17 -10.94 -3.92
N PRO A 310 9.98 -11.01 -3.29
CA PRO A 310 9.83 -11.40 -1.88
C PRO A 310 10.47 -12.75 -1.55
N VAL A 311 10.33 -13.74 -2.44
CA VAL A 311 10.89 -15.08 -2.20
C VAL A 311 12.42 -15.05 -2.09
N LYS A 312 13.09 -14.25 -2.92
CA LYS A 312 14.55 -14.11 -2.91
C LYS A 312 15.02 -13.43 -1.62
N VAL A 313 14.29 -12.39 -1.18
CA VAL A 313 14.56 -11.71 0.10
C VAL A 313 14.35 -12.66 1.27
N LEU A 314 13.26 -13.43 1.28
CA LEU A 314 12.95 -14.39 2.33
C LEU A 314 13.97 -15.53 2.43
N GLU A 315 14.44 -16.08 1.30
CA GLU A 315 15.48 -17.12 1.32
C GLU A 315 16.80 -16.60 1.90
N LEU A 316 17.18 -15.34 1.60
CA LEU A 316 18.34 -14.71 2.25
C LEU A 316 18.11 -14.51 3.75
N ILE A 317 16.93 -14.01 4.17
CA ILE A 317 16.59 -13.89 5.60
C ILE A 317 16.67 -15.26 6.29
N LYS A 318 16.13 -16.31 5.67
CA LYS A 318 16.17 -17.68 6.18
C LYS A 318 17.61 -18.19 6.35
N GLU A 319 18.50 -17.92 5.39
CA GLU A 319 19.93 -18.25 5.51
C GLU A 319 20.59 -17.46 6.66
N HIS A 320 20.33 -16.16 6.73
CA HIS A 320 20.86 -15.27 7.77
C HIS A 320 20.39 -15.68 9.16
N TRP A 321 19.12 -16.02 9.31
CA TRP A 321 18.50 -16.45 10.56
C TRP A 321 18.93 -17.86 10.98
N ALA A 322 19.22 -18.75 10.03
CA ALA A 322 19.80 -20.05 10.34
C ALA A 322 21.17 -19.92 11.05
N LYS A 323 21.97 -18.90 10.69
CA LYS A 323 23.29 -18.61 11.35
C LYS A 323 23.16 -18.19 12.81
N ILE A 324 21.96 -17.78 13.25
CA ILE A 324 21.64 -17.48 14.65
C ILE A 324 20.69 -18.53 15.27
N GLY A 325 20.48 -19.65 14.58
CA GLY A 325 19.71 -20.80 15.07
C GLY A 325 18.20 -20.67 14.95
N ILE A 326 17.67 -19.75 14.14
CA ILE A 326 16.22 -19.64 13.92
C ILE A 326 15.83 -20.42 12.66
N LYS A 327 14.93 -21.40 12.80
CA LYS A 327 14.40 -22.15 11.66
C LYS A 327 13.25 -21.38 11.01
N VAL A 328 13.31 -21.18 9.69
CA VAL A 328 12.25 -20.51 8.92
C VAL A 328 11.70 -21.43 7.83
N THR A 329 10.38 -21.52 7.73
CA THR A 329 9.69 -22.08 6.55
C THR A 329 9.04 -20.96 5.77
N ILE A 330 9.35 -20.87 4.48
CA ILE A 330 8.75 -19.91 3.56
C ILE A 330 7.57 -20.59 2.88
N LYS A 331 6.41 -19.96 2.92
CA LYS A 331 5.17 -20.52 2.39
C LYS A 331 4.45 -19.48 1.54
N GLN A 332 4.41 -19.71 0.23
CA GLN A 332 3.56 -18.94 -0.65
C GLN A 332 2.12 -19.43 -0.51
N VAL A 333 1.18 -18.50 -0.38
CA VAL A 333 -0.27 -18.77 -0.34
C VAL A 333 -0.99 -17.83 -1.31
N THR A 334 -2.25 -18.11 -1.60
CA THR A 334 -3.10 -17.14 -2.29
C THR A 334 -3.30 -15.91 -1.41
N GLU A 335 -3.53 -14.75 -2.04
CA GLU A 335 -3.84 -13.50 -1.33
C GLU A 335 -5.01 -13.69 -0.36
N HIS A 336 -6.12 -14.27 -0.84
CA HIS A 336 -7.31 -14.49 -0.04
C HIS A 336 -7.02 -15.32 1.23
N LEU A 337 -6.31 -16.44 1.08
CA LEU A 337 -5.93 -17.28 2.22
C LEU A 337 -4.96 -16.55 3.17
N ASN A 338 -4.06 -15.72 2.65
CA ASN A 338 -3.15 -14.93 3.47
C ASN A 338 -3.93 -13.95 4.37
N PHE A 339 -4.86 -13.21 3.78
CA PHE A 339 -5.67 -12.23 4.51
C PHE A 339 -6.60 -12.89 5.54
N GLU A 340 -7.25 -13.99 5.17
CA GLU A 340 -8.09 -14.76 6.10
C GLU A 340 -7.29 -15.20 7.34
N ARG A 341 -6.09 -15.72 7.15
CA ARG A 341 -5.24 -16.19 8.25
C ARG A 341 -4.71 -15.06 9.12
N MET A 342 -4.34 -13.93 8.51
CA MET A 342 -3.92 -12.73 9.22
C MET A 342 -5.05 -12.17 10.11
N ALA A 343 -6.26 -12.04 9.54
CA ALA A 343 -7.44 -11.60 10.28
C ALA A 343 -7.85 -12.58 11.39
N ALA A 344 -7.64 -13.90 11.18
CA ALA A 344 -7.91 -14.95 12.16
C ALA A 344 -6.81 -15.10 13.23
N ASN A 345 -5.75 -14.29 13.18
CA ASN A 345 -4.60 -14.36 14.09
C ASN A 345 -3.86 -15.72 14.03
N GLU A 346 -3.67 -16.26 12.82
CA GLU A 346 -3.14 -17.61 12.54
C GLU A 346 -1.79 -17.62 11.79
N HIS A 347 -1.01 -16.57 11.92
CA HIS A 347 0.32 -16.43 11.31
C HIS A 347 1.40 -16.16 12.37
N ASP A 348 2.64 -16.54 12.07
CA ASP A 348 3.80 -16.26 12.94
C ASP A 348 4.47 -14.94 12.55
N LEU A 349 4.79 -14.82 11.26
CA LEU A 349 5.50 -13.71 10.63
C LEU A 349 4.74 -13.29 9.38
N CYS A 350 4.46 -12.00 9.26
CA CYS A 350 3.88 -11.43 8.04
C CYS A 350 4.94 -10.58 7.33
N PRO A 351 5.47 -11.03 6.17
CA PRO A 351 6.25 -10.22 5.27
C PRO A 351 5.33 -9.32 4.42
N TRP A 352 5.69 -8.05 4.29
CA TRP A 352 5.01 -7.10 3.39
C TRP A 352 5.98 -6.00 2.94
N ASN A 353 5.66 -5.26 1.89
CA ASN A 353 6.29 -3.94 1.68
C ASN A 353 5.74 -2.95 2.72
N THR A 354 6.15 -1.69 2.71
CA THR A 354 5.50 -0.67 3.54
C THR A 354 4.68 0.30 2.68
N ASP A 355 3.89 -0.22 1.73
CA ASP A 355 2.98 0.61 0.95
C ASP A 355 1.97 1.35 1.84
N GLY A 356 1.34 2.38 1.28
CA GLY A 356 0.39 3.22 2.01
C GLY A 356 1.00 4.05 3.15
N ALA A 357 2.32 4.10 3.25
CA ALA A 357 3.05 4.83 4.28
C ALA A 357 3.24 6.32 3.98
N ALA A 358 2.60 6.90 2.95
CA ALA A 358 2.63 8.36 2.76
C ALA A 358 1.89 9.07 3.91
N GLU A 359 2.42 10.20 4.40
CA GLU A 359 1.82 10.93 5.53
C GLU A 359 0.38 11.36 5.23
N THR A 360 0.13 11.82 4.00
CA THR A 360 -1.22 12.20 3.53
C THR A 360 -2.19 11.02 3.55
N LEU A 361 -1.76 9.83 3.12
CA LEU A 361 -2.59 8.61 3.13
C LEU A 361 -2.85 8.12 4.56
N ALA A 362 -1.84 8.21 5.42
CA ALA A 362 -1.94 7.90 6.83
C ALA A 362 -2.93 8.83 7.56
N ARG A 363 -3.00 10.12 7.17
CA ARG A 363 -4.03 11.04 7.69
C ARG A 363 -5.43 10.74 7.15
N ALA A 364 -5.57 10.41 5.87
CA ALA A 364 -6.87 10.12 5.25
C ALA A 364 -7.54 8.85 5.80
N ASN A 365 -6.76 7.92 6.36
CA ASN A 365 -7.26 6.66 6.90
C ASN A 365 -6.97 6.56 8.39
N TYR A 366 -5.78 6.10 8.71
CA TYR A 366 -5.13 6.06 10.03
C TYR A 366 -3.65 5.75 9.77
N PRO A 367 -2.74 5.89 10.75
CA PRO A 367 -1.32 5.72 10.49
C PRO A 367 -0.96 4.23 10.36
N LEU A 368 -1.22 3.68 9.18
CA LEU A 368 -1.16 2.28 8.78
C LEU A 368 0.09 1.55 9.30
N ARG A 369 1.26 2.19 9.18
CA ARG A 369 2.57 1.62 9.55
C ARG A 369 3.09 2.05 10.91
N LEU A 370 2.31 2.81 11.70
CA LEU A 370 2.72 3.35 13.00
C LEU A 370 1.76 2.98 14.15
N MET A 371 0.83 2.07 13.93
CA MET A 371 0.00 1.50 14.99
C MET A 371 -0.43 0.08 14.64
N PRO A 372 -0.80 -0.75 15.62
CA PRO A 372 -1.39 -2.05 15.32
C PRO A 372 -2.58 -1.94 14.36
N PRO A 373 -2.69 -2.84 13.37
CA PRO A 373 -1.87 -4.04 13.21
C PRO A 373 -0.66 -3.84 12.26
N TRP A 374 -0.13 -2.62 12.17
CA TRP A 374 0.94 -2.16 11.26
C TRP A 374 0.62 -2.32 9.76
N HIS A 375 -0.66 -2.47 9.46
CA HIS A 375 -1.25 -2.55 8.12
C HIS A 375 -2.78 -2.35 8.22
N TRP A 376 -3.53 -2.66 7.16
CA TRP A 376 -4.98 -2.50 7.08
C TRP A 376 -5.63 -3.37 8.17
N ALA A 377 -6.76 -2.93 8.74
CA ALA A 377 -7.34 -3.62 9.90
C ALA A 377 -7.67 -5.09 9.59
N ASP A 378 -8.08 -5.35 8.34
CA ASP A 378 -8.40 -6.68 7.82
C ASP A 378 -7.16 -7.43 7.28
N ILE A 379 -6.00 -6.77 7.21
CA ILE A 379 -4.71 -7.34 6.79
C ILE A 379 -3.74 -7.19 7.96
N ALA A 380 -3.99 -7.89 9.06
CA ALA A 380 -3.26 -7.66 10.30
C ALA A 380 -1.84 -8.25 10.34
N MET A 381 -0.80 -7.46 10.05
CA MET A 381 0.59 -7.93 10.07
C MET A 381 1.06 -8.36 11.46
N GLY A 382 0.69 -7.63 12.51
CA GLY A 382 1.02 -7.98 13.89
C GLY A 382 0.07 -7.35 14.90
N GLY A 383 -0.31 -8.10 15.94
CA GLY A 383 -1.20 -7.60 16.99
C GLY A 383 -2.68 -7.38 16.59
N PRO A 384 -3.33 -8.27 15.80
CA PRO A 384 -4.77 -8.14 15.49
C PRO A 384 -5.66 -8.00 16.74
N GLU A 385 -5.35 -8.70 17.83
CA GLU A 385 -6.17 -8.62 19.04
C GLU A 385 -6.02 -7.29 19.78
N TRP A 386 -4.86 -6.64 19.69
CA TRP A 386 -4.68 -5.26 20.18
C TRP A 386 -5.48 -4.26 19.34
N ARG A 387 -5.52 -4.47 18.01
CA ARG A 387 -6.36 -3.67 17.12
C ARG A 387 -7.84 -3.84 17.43
N ARG A 388 -8.30 -5.08 17.63
CA ARG A 388 -9.68 -5.40 18.03
C ARG A 388 -10.06 -4.73 19.36
N TRP A 389 -9.15 -4.74 20.34
CA TRP A 389 -9.34 -4.02 21.61
C TRP A 389 -9.50 -2.52 21.41
N TYR A 390 -8.66 -1.90 20.60
CA TYR A 390 -8.76 -0.48 20.29
C TYR A 390 -10.07 -0.14 19.56
N ASP A 391 -10.39 -0.85 18.48
CA ASP A 391 -11.59 -0.57 17.65
C ASP A 391 -12.91 -0.78 18.43
N THR A 392 -12.93 -1.74 19.36
CA THR A 392 -14.13 -2.05 20.16
C THR A 392 -14.17 -1.31 21.50
N LYS A 393 -13.18 -0.46 21.79
CA LYS A 393 -13.03 0.26 23.08
C LYS A 393 -12.98 -0.70 24.27
N GLY A 394 -12.24 -1.80 24.12
CA GLY A 394 -11.98 -2.81 25.15
C GLY A 394 -13.09 -3.84 25.35
N LYS A 395 -14.10 -3.89 24.47
CA LYS A 395 -15.17 -4.91 24.57
C LYS A 395 -14.73 -6.28 24.08
N GLU A 396 -13.86 -6.32 23.09
CA GLU A 396 -13.30 -7.54 22.50
C GLU A 396 -11.78 -7.40 22.36
N GLY A 397 -11.09 -8.50 22.07
CA GLY A 397 -9.65 -8.48 21.86
C GLY A 397 -8.84 -8.53 23.15
N GLU A 398 -7.55 -8.34 22.99
CA GLU A 398 -6.59 -8.39 24.09
C GLU A 398 -6.14 -6.98 24.47
N GLU A 399 -6.16 -6.68 25.77
CA GLU A 399 -5.66 -5.40 26.26
C GLU A 399 -4.16 -5.24 25.95
N PRO A 400 -3.77 -4.20 25.18
CA PRO A 400 -2.38 -4.00 24.81
C PRO A 400 -1.52 -3.50 25.98
N PRO A 401 -0.19 -3.68 25.94
CA PRO A 401 0.71 -3.08 26.93
C PRO A 401 0.71 -1.55 26.82
N GLU A 402 1.14 -0.86 27.88
CA GLU A 402 1.07 0.62 27.99
C GLU A 402 1.74 1.36 26.84
N VAL A 403 2.85 0.85 26.30
CA VAL A 403 3.53 1.44 25.13
C VAL A 403 2.64 1.42 23.88
N ILE A 404 1.84 0.38 23.70
CA ILE A 404 0.93 0.26 22.56
C ILE A 404 -0.32 1.13 22.78
N LYS A 405 -0.84 1.23 24.01
CA LYS A 405 -1.88 2.22 24.36
C LYS A 405 -1.40 3.64 24.07
N ARG A 406 -0.15 3.96 24.40
CA ARG A 406 0.47 5.26 24.08
C ARG A 406 0.52 5.50 22.57
N ILE A 407 0.88 4.50 21.78
CA ILE A 407 0.87 4.61 20.31
C ILE A 407 -0.54 4.92 19.78
N PHE A 408 -1.58 4.23 20.27
CA PHE A 408 -2.97 4.52 19.90
C PHE A 408 -3.36 5.96 20.26
N ASN A 409 -3.09 6.39 21.49
CA ASN A 409 -3.42 7.74 21.94
C ASN A 409 -2.68 8.83 21.14
N LEU A 410 -1.40 8.63 20.83
CA LEU A 410 -0.62 9.57 20.02
C LEU A 410 -1.16 9.68 18.60
N ALA A 411 -1.58 8.56 18.01
CA ALA A 411 -2.18 8.58 16.69
C ALA A 411 -3.53 9.31 16.68
N ASP A 412 -4.36 9.10 17.70
CA ASP A 412 -5.62 9.84 17.85
C ASP A 412 -5.37 11.35 17.99
N GLU A 413 -4.42 11.74 18.83
CA GLU A 413 -4.04 13.14 19.04
C GLU A 413 -3.45 13.76 17.75
N TRP A 414 -2.62 13.01 17.03
CA TRP A 414 -2.04 13.43 15.75
C TRP A 414 -3.10 13.65 14.68
N LEU A 415 -4.06 12.72 14.53
CA LEU A 415 -5.19 12.86 13.59
C LEU A 415 -6.10 14.04 13.97
N ALA A 416 -6.22 14.35 15.26
CA ALA A 416 -6.98 15.49 15.78
C ALA A 416 -6.22 16.83 15.72
N THR A 417 -4.93 16.86 15.38
CA THR A 417 -4.10 18.08 15.35
C THR A 417 -4.01 18.66 13.94
N SER A 418 -4.12 19.99 13.82
CA SER A 418 -3.99 20.69 12.53
C SER A 418 -2.53 20.74 12.09
N ARG A 419 -2.28 20.66 10.78
CA ARG A 419 -0.95 20.91 10.20
C ARG A 419 -0.45 22.34 10.42
N THR A 420 -1.36 23.29 10.67
CA THR A 420 -1.00 24.68 11.02
C THR A 420 -0.44 24.82 12.43
N GLU A 421 -0.64 23.83 13.31
CA GLU A 421 -0.02 23.77 14.64
C GLU A 421 1.37 23.12 14.54
N GLU A 422 2.26 23.69 13.71
CA GLU A 422 3.50 23.05 13.22
C GLU A 422 4.34 22.38 14.32
N GLU A 423 4.53 23.06 15.46
CA GLU A 423 5.33 22.54 16.57
C GLU A 423 4.70 21.31 17.22
N LYS A 424 3.42 21.41 17.58
CA LYS A 424 2.67 20.31 18.20
C LYS A 424 2.57 19.14 17.23
N TYR A 425 2.23 19.42 15.99
CA TYR A 425 2.13 18.43 14.93
C TYR A 425 3.45 17.66 14.75
N ARG A 426 4.58 18.37 14.62
CA ARG A 426 5.89 17.76 14.45
C ARG A 426 6.29 16.93 15.66
N LYS A 427 6.05 17.43 16.88
CA LYS A 427 6.34 16.70 18.12
C LYS A 427 5.56 15.39 18.23
N LEU A 428 4.25 15.43 17.98
CA LEU A 428 3.39 14.23 18.00
C LEU A 428 3.81 13.22 16.94
N THR A 429 4.06 13.69 15.72
CA THR A 429 4.47 12.82 14.60
C THR A 429 5.82 12.16 14.90
N ASN A 430 6.80 12.93 15.38
CA ASN A 430 8.11 12.40 15.77
C ASN A 430 8.02 11.36 16.88
N GLU A 431 7.27 11.63 17.95
CA GLU A 431 7.11 10.69 19.07
C GLU A 431 6.45 9.38 18.59
N LEU A 432 5.41 9.48 17.76
CA LEU A 432 4.73 8.33 17.17
C LEU A 432 5.69 7.49 16.31
N ILE A 433 6.47 8.11 15.43
CA ILE A 433 7.48 7.40 14.62
C ILE A 433 8.54 6.77 15.52
N ALA A 434 9.08 7.53 16.49
CA ALA A 434 10.16 7.10 17.36
C ALA A 434 9.77 5.89 18.22
N LEU A 435 8.55 5.82 18.75
CA LEU A 435 8.06 4.67 19.51
C LEU A 435 8.00 3.41 18.64
N ASN A 436 7.55 3.54 17.40
CA ASN A 436 7.48 2.41 16.47
C ASN A 436 8.86 1.90 16.07
N VAL A 437 9.77 2.81 15.73
CA VAL A 437 11.14 2.48 15.33
C VAL A 437 11.92 1.87 16.49
N LYS A 438 11.89 2.50 17.68
CA LYS A 438 12.54 1.96 18.89
C LYS A 438 11.94 0.63 19.32
N GLY A 439 10.64 0.44 19.11
CA GLY A 439 9.95 -0.81 19.36
C GLY A 439 10.29 -1.93 18.39
N LEU A 440 10.86 -1.63 17.21
CA LEU A 440 11.09 -2.59 16.12
C LEU A 440 9.82 -3.39 15.77
N TYR A 441 8.64 -2.78 15.81
CA TYR A 441 7.38 -3.49 15.55
C TYR A 441 7.17 -3.85 14.08
N LEU A 442 7.82 -3.12 13.18
CA LEU A 442 7.88 -3.43 11.76
C LEU A 442 9.34 -3.33 11.35
N ILE A 443 9.98 -4.44 10.97
CA ILE A 443 11.41 -4.47 10.68
C ILE A 443 11.63 -4.48 9.17
N GLY A 444 12.38 -3.51 8.67
CA GLY A 444 12.67 -3.37 7.24
C GLY A 444 13.97 -4.04 6.85
N THR A 445 14.11 -4.39 5.58
CA THR A 445 15.36 -4.88 5.00
C THR A 445 16.06 -3.76 4.23
N VAL A 446 15.47 -3.31 3.13
CA VAL A 446 16.02 -2.28 2.26
C VAL A 446 14.99 -1.22 1.94
N ARG A 447 15.45 -0.04 1.52
CA ARG A 447 14.58 1.07 1.14
C ARG A 447 13.69 0.63 -0.02
N ALA A 448 12.50 1.22 -0.08
CA ALA A 448 11.60 1.04 -1.20
C ALA A 448 12.34 1.28 -2.52
N ILE A 449 12.12 0.37 -3.47
CA ILE A 449 12.74 0.41 -4.79
C ILE A 449 11.92 1.30 -5.72
N PRO A 450 12.56 1.96 -6.70
CA PRO A 450 11.81 2.67 -7.71
C PRO A 450 10.98 1.71 -8.57
N TRP A 451 9.79 2.17 -8.96
CA TRP A 451 8.91 1.44 -9.84
C TRP A 451 9.37 1.60 -11.29
N PRO A 452 9.55 0.51 -12.06
CA PRO A 452 9.91 0.58 -13.48
C PRO A 452 8.74 1.09 -14.32
N VAL A 453 9.00 2.08 -15.17
CA VAL A 453 8.04 2.64 -16.13
C VAL A 453 8.69 2.73 -17.50
N ILE A 454 8.17 2.00 -18.49
CA ILE A 454 8.64 2.10 -19.88
C ILE A 454 7.84 3.17 -20.60
N ILE A 455 8.51 4.13 -21.24
CA ILE A 455 7.88 5.22 -21.99
C ILE A 455 8.52 5.33 -23.38
N ARG A 456 7.72 5.12 -24.43
CA ARG A 456 8.17 5.19 -25.84
C ARG A 456 8.76 6.56 -26.16
N ASN A 457 9.76 6.62 -27.04
CA ASN A 457 10.59 7.81 -27.28
C ASN A 457 9.88 8.96 -28.01
N ASP A 458 8.71 8.73 -28.59
CA ASP A 458 7.87 9.75 -29.24
C ASP A 458 6.88 10.41 -28.28
N VAL A 459 6.65 9.82 -27.10
CA VAL A 459 5.82 10.42 -26.04
C VAL A 459 6.52 11.63 -25.45
N ARG A 460 5.85 12.78 -25.47
CA ARG A 460 6.31 14.05 -24.94
C ARG A 460 5.45 14.45 -23.74
N ASN A 461 5.98 15.37 -22.92
CA ASN A 461 5.44 15.79 -21.62
C ASN A 461 5.32 14.69 -20.55
N ALA A 462 5.67 13.45 -20.87
CA ALA A 462 5.81 12.38 -19.89
C ALA A 462 7.01 12.63 -18.97
N VAL A 463 6.84 12.33 -17.67
CA VAL A 463 7.89 12.49 -16.67
C VAL A 463 8.93 11.38 -16.87
N ARG A 464 10.13 11.74 -17.36
CA ARG A 464 11.19 10.77 -17.62
C ARG A 464 12.24 10.68 -16.51
N GLU A 465 12.35 11.73 -15.71
CA GLU A 465 13.28 11.86 -14.60
C GLU A 465 12.54 12.41 -13.38
N GLY A 466 12.91 11.95 -12.18
CA GLY A 466 12.27 12.41 -10.93
C GLY A 466 10.79 12.05 -10.82
N GLY A 467 10.32 11.04 -11.56
CA GLY A 467 8.94 10.56 -11.46
C GLY A 467 8.65 10.00 -10.08
N LEU A 468 7.44 10.21 -9.60
CA LEU A 468 6.99 9.75 -8.29
C LEU A 468 5.80 8.81 -8.51
N TRP A 469 5.87 7.58 -7.99
CA TRP A 469 4.90 6.53 -8.30
C TRP A 469 3.46 6.89 -7.88
N GLU A 470 3.29 7.40 -6.66
CA GLU A 470 1.97 7.68 -6.08
C GLU A 470 1.39 9.04 -6.50
N TYR A 471 2.10 9.82 -7.32
CA TYR A 471 1.65 11.12 -7.80
C TYR A 471 1.18 11.07 -9.25
N SER A 472 0.16 11.87 -9.56
CA SER A 472 -0.37 11.98 -10.92
C SER A 472 0.70 12.53 -11.87
N THR A 473 1.00 11.77 -12.92
CA THR A 473 1.89 12.17 -14.02
C THR A 473 1.23 13.11 -15.03
N ARG A 474 -0.02 13.51 -14.77
CA ARG A 474 -0.86 14.36 -15.63
C ARG A 474 -0.88 13.88 -17.09
N PRO A 475 -1.32 12.64 -17.37
CA PRO A 475 -1.29 12.10 -18.73
C PRO A 475 -2.13 12.89 -19.73
N GLU A 476 -3.09 13.72 -19.27
CA GLU A 476 -3.90 14.57 -20.14
C GLU A 476 -3.06 15.56 -20.98
N GLN A 477 -1.87 15.94 -20.51
CA GLN A 477 -0.97 16.83 -21.25
C GLN A 477 0.11 16.09 -22.04
N TRP A 478 0.09 14.75 -22.09
CA TRP A 478 1.03 13.99 -22.92
C TRP A 478 0.64 14.08 -24.38
N PHE A 479 1.62 14.08 -25.28
CA PHE A 479 1.37 14.08 -26.73
C PHE A 479 2.39 13.20 -27.45
N LEU A 480 2.03 12.75 -28.66
CA LEU A 480 2.93 12.00 -29.54
C LEU A 480 3.60 12.97 -30.52
N ARG A 481 4.92 12.97 -30.54
CA ARG A 481 5.69 13.71 -31.55
C ARG A 481 5.46 13.04 -32.90
N LYS A 482 4.97 13.82 -33.88
CA LYS A 482 4.86 13.41 -35.27
C LYS A 482 6.22 13.31 -35.95
#